data_AF-A0AAE1A3Y5-F1
#
_entry.id   AF-A0AAE1A3Y5-F1
#
_cell.length_a   1.000
_cell.length_b   1.000
_cell.length_c   1.000
_cell.angle_alpha   90.00
_cell.angle_beta   90.00
_cell.angle_gamma   90.00
#
_symmetry.space_group_name_H-M   'P 1'
#
loop_
_entity.id
_entity.type
_entity.pdbx_description
1 polymer ?
#
loop_
_entity_poly.entity_id
_entity_poly.type
_entity_poly.pdbx_seq_one_letter_code
_entity_poly.pdbx_strand_id
1 'polypeptide(L)' 'MTTPENENLTRLIGRHFVFEIPPTEKKLRPQKFCRVCYQRKVRRDTSFYCPSARGSLDCLGECFQKYHTKEAYWE' A
#
# COMPACT_ATOMS: atom_id res chain seq x y z
N MET A 1 6.50 19.66 5.16
CA MET A 1 7.60 18.83 4.64
C MET A 1 7.91 17.79 5.71
N THR A 2 7.47 16.54 5.55
CA THR A 2 7.76 15.46 6.51
C THR A 2 9.14 14.89 6.20
N THR A 3 10.01 14.76 7.21
CA THR A 3 11.31 14.13 7.07
C THR A 3 11.16 12.62 6.76
N PRO A 4 12.16 11.97 6.13
CA PRO A 4 12.10 10.53 5.82
C PRO A 4 11.81 9.63 7.03
N GLU A 5 12.29 10.03 8.21
CA GLU A 5 12.05 9.35 9.49
C GLU A 5 10.57 9.40 9.90
N ASN A 6 9.93 10.57 9.74
CA ASN A 6 8.51 10.76 10.04
C ASN A 6 7.61 9.93 9.11
N GLU A 7 8.08 9.58 7.92
CA GLU A 7 7.31 8.80 6.95
C GLU A 7 7.31 7.31 7.27
N ASN A 8 8.44 6.77 7.73
CA ASN A 8 8.49 5.39 8.25
C ASN A 8 7.63 5.26 9.50
N LEU A 9 7.66 6.25 10.41
CA LEU A 9 6.77 6.28 11.56
C LEU A 9 5.30 6.32 11.10
N THR A 10 4.94 7.21 10.16
CA THR A 10 3.55 7.30 9.67
C THR A 10 3.06 5.98 9.08
N ARG A 11 3.90 5.22 8.37
CA ARG A 11 3.57 3.90 7.82
C ARG A 11 3.37 2.82 8.89
N LEU A 12 4.14 2.85 9.97
CA LEU A 12 4.22 1.76 10.96
C LEU A 12 3.30 1.95 12.17
N ILE A 13 3.08 3.20 12.58
CA ILE A 13 2.29 3.53 13.78
C ILE A 13 1.08 4.41 13.48
N GLY A 14 0.90 4.81 12.21
CA GLY A 14 -0.24 5.60 11.78
C GLY A 14 -1.56 4.81 11.80
N ARG A 15 -2.68 5.53 11.94
CA ARG A 15 -4.00 4.96 11.66
C ARG A 15 -4.21 4.95 10.15
N HIS A 16 -4.35 3.75 9.60
CA HIS A 16 -4.48 3.53 8.16
C HIS A 16 -5.89 3.05 7.82
N PHE A 17 -6.46 3.67 6.80
CA PHE A 17 -7.69 3.20 6.17
C PHE A 17 -7.38 2.80 4.72
N VAL A 18 -8.09 1.79 4.25
CA VAL A 18 -8.00 1.33 2.87
C VAL A 18 -9.12 1.96 2.06
N PHE A 19 -8.77 2.46 0.89
CA PHE A 19 -9.71 2.99 -0.09
C PHE A 19 -9.57 2.26 -1.42
N GLU A 20 -10.65 2.23 -2.18
CA GLU A 20 -10.60 1.79 -3.58
C GLU A 20 -9.92 2.85 -4.45
N ILE A 21 -9.11 2.40 -5.42
CA ILE A 21 -8.50 3.28 -6.41
C ILE A 21 -9.64 3.89 -7.24
N PRO A 22 -9.75 5.22 -7.33
CA PRO A 22 -10.84 5.87 -8.03
C PRO A 22 -10.81 5.52 -9.53
N PRO A 23 -11.98 5.35 -10.16
CA PRO A 23 -12.08 5.06 -11.59
C PRO A 23 -11.44 6.17 -12.42
N THR A 24 -10.96 5.81 -13.61
CA THR A 24 -10.49 6.76 -14.62
C THR A 24 -11.38 6.68 -15.86
N GLU A 25 -11.30 7.68 -16.74
CA GLU A 25 -12.03 7.70 -18.02
C GLU A 25 -11.80 6.41 -18.85
N LYS A 26 -10.63 5.78 -18.71
CA LYS A 26 -10.24 4.59 -19.46
C LYS A 26 -10.55 3.27 -18.74
N LYS A 27 -10.76 3.28 -17.41
CA LYS A 27 -10.92 2.04 -16.62
C LYS A 27 -11.81 2.28 -15.40
N LEU A 28 -12.98 1.62 -15.40
CA LEU A 28 -13.97 1.68 -14.32
C LEU A 28 -13.48 1.02 -13.01
N ARG A 29 -12.65 -0.02 -13.11
CA ARG A 29 -12.09 -0.74 -11.95
C ARG A 29 -10.58 -0.83 -12.07
N PRO A 30 -9.84 0.26 -11.78
CA PRO A 30 -8.40 0.28 -11.94
C PRO A 30 -7.72 -0.69 -10.99
N GLN A 31 -6.72 -1.37 -11.54
CA GLN A 31 -5.89 -2.33 -10.81
C GLN A 31 -4.44 -1.91 -11.02
N LYS A 32 -3.66 -1.92 -9.94
CA LYS A 32 -2.23 -1.63 -9.94
C LYS A 32 -1.49 -2.75 -9.22
N PHE A 33 -0.20 -2.91 -9.49
CA PHE A 33 0.59 -3.95 -8.84
C PHE A 33 0.62 -3.73 -7.32
N CYS A 34 0.51 -4.83 -6.57
CA CYS A 34 0.75 -4.81 -5.13
C CYS A 34 2.25 -4.68 -4.87
N ARG A 35 2.65 -3.63 -4.14
CA ARG A 35 4.04 -3.36 -3.75
C ARG A 35 4.65 -4.52 -2.97
N VAL A 36 3.93 -5.07 -1.99
CA VAL A 36 4.41 -6.16 -1.14
C VAL A 36 4.60 -7.45 -1.95
N CYS A 37 3.62 -7.82 -2.78
CA CYS A 37 3.74 -9.00 -3.64
C CYS A 37 4.87 -8.84 -4.65
N TYR A 38 4.98 -7.67 -5.28
CA TYR A 38 6.05 -7.37 -6.22
C TYR A 38 7.44 -7.55 -5.59
N GLN A 39 7.61 -7.07 -4.36
CA GLN A 39 8.86 -7.23 -3.60
C GLN A 39 9.18 -8.70 -3.29
N ARG A 40 8.14 -9.53 -3.07
CA ARG A 40 8.25 -11.00 -2.93
C ARG A 40 8.36 -11.75 -4.27
N LYS A 41 8.55 -11.04 -5.38
CA LYS A 41 8.59 -11.60 -6.76
C LYS A 41 7.30 -12.33 -7.16
N VAL A 42 6.17 -11.99 -6.54
CA VAL A 42 4.84 -12.51 -6.88
C VAL A 42 4.08 -11.44 -7.65
N ARG A 43 3.57 -11.78 -8.84
CA ARG A 43 2.71 -10.87 -9.61
C ARG A 43 1.28 -10.95 -9.09
N ARG A 44 0.84 -9.88 -8.43
CA ARG A 44 -0.55 -9.70 -7.98
C ARG A 44 -0.92 -8.24 -8.06
N ASP A 45 -2.12 -7.96 -8.52
CA ASP A 45 -2.67 -6.61 -8.59
C ASP A 45 -3.64 -6.35 -7.42
N THR A 46 -3.81 -5.08 -7.08
CA THR A 46 -4.75 -4.57 -6.08
C THR A 46 -5.57 -3.43 -6.68
N SER A 47 -6.82 -3.32 -6.24
CA SER A 47 -7.69 -2.17 -6.51
C SER A 47 -7.75 -1.22 -5.31
N PHE A 48 -6.86 -1.40 -4.33
CA PHE A 48 -6.90 -0.70 -3.07
C PHE A 48 -5.60 0.07 -2.80
N TYR A 49 -5.72 1.16 -2.05
CA TYR A 49 -4.59 1.97 -1.63
C TYR A 49 -4.76 2.58 -0.23
N CYS A 50 -3.66 2.92 0.43
CA CYS A 50 -3.67 3.68 1.68
C CYS A 50 -3.14 5.12 1.47
N PRO A 51 -3.98 6.17 1.57
CA PRO A 51 -3.55 7.55 1.38
C PRO A 51 -2.55 8.02 2.45
N SER A 52 -2.71 7.54 3.69
CA SER A 52 -1.85 7.94 4.82
C SER A 52 -0.40 7.45 4.68
N ALA A 53 -0.15 6.41 3.87
CA ALA A 53 1.20 5.88 3.64
C ALA A 53 1.66 6.14 2.20
N ARG A 54 1.66 7.41 1.78
CA ARG A 54 2.09 7.86 0.43
C ARG A 54 1.34 7.15 -0.71
N GLY A 55 0.07 6.80 -0.48
CA GLY A 55 -0.73 6.08 -1.46
C GLY A 55 -0.23 4.66 -1.73
N SER A 56 0.21 3.94 -0.69
CA SER A 56 0.70 2.56 -0.84
C SER A 56 -0.34 1.68 -1.53
N LEU A 57 0.14 0.77 -2.38
CA LEU A 57 -0.68 -0.15 -3.16
C LEU A 57 -0.43 -1.55 -2.63
N ASP A 58 -1.36 -2.05 -1.85
CA ASP A 58 -1.24 -3.33 -1.17
C ASP A 58 -2.57 -4.08 -1.20
N CYS A 59 -2.48 -5.41 -1.25
CA CYS A 59 -3.65 -6.26 -1.18
C CYS A 59 -4.24 -6.21 0.23
N LEU A 60 -5.56 -6.40 0.34
CA LEU A 60 -6.21 -6.59 1.63
C LEU A 60 -5.64 -7.79 2.39
N GLY A 61 -5.71 -7.73 3.72
CA GLY A 61 -5.22 -8.80 4.60
C GLY A 61 -3.70 -8.74 4.80
N GLU A 62 -3.00 -9.82 4.47
CA GLU A 62 -1.59 -10.02 4.83
C GLU A 62 -0.66 -8.94 4.27
N CYS A 63 -0.87 -8.48 3.04
CA CYS A 63 -0.01 -7.46 2.43
C CYS A 63 -0.17 -6.11 3.14
N PHE A 64 -1.41 -5.67 3.38
CA PHE A 64 -1.70 -4.47 4.16
C PHE A 64 -1.07 -4.57 5.55
N GLN A 65 -1.33 -5.66 6.28
CA GLN A 65 -0.78 -5.85 7.62
C GLN A 65 0.75 -5.78 7.62
N LYS A 66 1.43 -6.52 6.73
CA LYS A 66 2.90 -6.51 6.66
C LYS A 66 3.46 -5.13 6.35
N TYR A 67 2.88 -4.43 5.37
CA TYR A 67 3.33 -3.10 4.98
C TYR A 67 3.16 -2.06 6.10
N HIS A 68 2.13 -2.21 6.93
CA HIS A 68 1.80 -1.26 8.00
C HIS A 68 2.31 -1.64 9.40
N THR A 69 2.97 -2.79 9.57
CA THR A 69 3.44 -3.23 10.89
C THR A 69 4.91 -3.65 10.93
N LYS A 70 5.52 -3.97 9.78
CA LYS A 70 6.92 -4.40 9.73
C LYS A 70 7.81 -3.34 9.13
N GLU A 71 8.94 -3.05 9.78
CA GLU A 71 9.98 -2.21 9.20
C GLU A 71 10.46 -2.81 7.87
N ALA A 72 10.78 -4.12 7.89
CA ALA A 72 11.05 -4.96 6.73
C ALA A 72 9.84 -5.83 6.35
N TYR A 73 9.12 -5.47 5.29
CA TYR A 73 7.95 -6.21 4.79
C TYR A 73 8.26 -7.11 3.57
N TRP A 74 9.53 -7.19 3.19
CA TRP A 74 10.04 -7.95 2.03
C TRP A 74 10.46 -9.38 2.34
N GLU A 75 10.42 -9.77 3.62
CA GLU A 75 10.64 -11.15 4.10
C GLU A 75 9.33 -11.96 4.18
#